data_AF-A0A3C1CAR6-F1
#
_entry.id   AF-A0A3C1CAR6-F1
#
_cell.length_a   1.000
_cell.length_b   1.000
_cell.length_c   1.000
_cell.angle_alpha   90.00
_cell.angle_beta   90.00
_cell.angle_gamma   90.00
#
_symmetry.space_group_name_H-M   'P 1'
#
loop_
_entity.id
_entity.type
_entity.pdbx_description
1 polymer ?
#
loop_
_entity_poly.entity_id
_entity_poly.type
_entity_poly.pdbx_seq_one_letter_code
_entity_poly.pdbx_strand_id
1 'polypeptide(L)'
;MKYIGEHLLPGQLGHFFILLFLVGAALASVSYFLSQRAASDTDKIQWKNLGRISFFTQSLSVVAIFGLLFYIIQNHLFEYHYAWKHSSRSLEFKYLLACFWEGQEGSFLLWGLCQSILGLLLIRSAGKWEAPVMSVVSFAQFALATMVTGIYILGWKMGSNPFMLLRDSGVLDNAPALHLNFDVSQPLRPDYLSSIKDGNDLNPLLQNYWMVIHPPVLFMGFASTLIPFAYAIAALWTKQYQDWTKLTLPWALFSTAVLGVGIMMGGMWAYESLSFGGYWAWDPVENASLVPWMTGVAGLHTLLIFKATGHSLRATFLFFILTYLFILYSTFLTRSGILGETSVHAFTDLGMNWQLLSFLLIFTLPALFWFIKSYNQIPTIKKEEETSSREFWMFIGSLVIFLSALVIIGQTSLPVFNKLF
;
A
#
# COMPACT_ATOMS: atom_id res chain seq x y z
N MET A 1 -3.55 -15.23 -34.07
CA MET A 1 -4.92 -15.78 -34.23
C MET A 1 -5.91 -14.70 -33.78
N LYS A 2 -7.03 -14.48 -34.46
CA LYS A 2 -8.06 -13.52 -34.01
C LYS A 2 -9.10 -14.28 -33.21
N TYR A 3 -9.22 -13.96 -31.92
CA TYR A 3 -10.22 -14.56 -31.05
C TYR A 3 -11.54 -13.81 -31.17
N ILE A 4 -12.65 -14.54 -31.06
CA ILE A 4 -14.00 -14.07 -31.36
C ILE A 4 -14.66 -13.64 -30.05
N GLY A 5 -15.20 -12.42 -30.02
CA GLY A 5 -15.94 -11.88 -28.87
C GLY A 5 -15.10 -11.12 -27.84
N GLU A 6 -13.78 -11.00 -28.05
CA GLU A 6 -12.91 -10.23 -27.14
C GLU A 6 -13.01 -8.72 -27.38
N HIS A 7 -13.13 -7.95 -26.29
CA HIS A 7 -13.06 -6.50 -26.27
C HIS A 7 -11.72 -6.06 -25.70
N LEU A 8 -10.71 -5.92 -26.57
CA LEU A 8 -9.31 -5.69 -26.15
C LEU A 8 -8.98 -4.22 -25.79
N LEU A 9 -9.76 -3.26 -26.28
CA LEU A 9 -9.45 -1.84 -26.12
C LEU A 9 -9.38 -1.39 -24.64
N PRO A 10 -10.33 -1.77 -23.74
CA PRO A 10 -10.24 -1.41 -22.33
C PRO A 10 -8.93 -1.87 -21.67
N GLY A 11 -8.50 -3.10 -21.94
CA GLY A 11 -7.25 -3.66 -21.41
C GLY A 11 -6.00 -3.02 -21.99
N GLN A 12 -6.00 -2.70 -23.29
CA GLN A 12 -4.91 -1.98 -23.93
C GLN A 12 -4.73 -0.57 -23.35
N LEU A 13 -5.84 0.16 -23.16
CA LEU A 13 -5.83 1.45 -22.47
C LEU A 13 -5.37 1.30 -21.02
N GLY A 14 -5.85 0.26 -20.33
CA GLY A 14 -5.48 -0.05 -18.96
C GLY A 14 -3.97 -0.28 -18.82
N HIS A 15 -3.38 -1.08 -19.71
CA HIS A 15 -1.94 -1.31 -19.76
C HIS A 15 -1.15 -0.03 -20.07
N PHE A 16 -1.63 0.79 -21.02
CA PHE A 16 -1.03 2.09 -21.31
C PHE A 16 -1.00 2.98 -20.06
N PHE A 17 -2.10 3.10 -19.33
CA PHE A 17 -2.15 3.90 -18.10
C PHE A 17 -1.30 3.30 -16.96
N ILE A 18 -1.15 1.97 -16.88
CA ILE A 18 -0.21 1.34 -15.94
C ILE A 18 1.23 1.77 -16.23
N LEU A 19 1.64 1.76 -17.49
CA LEU A 19 2.98 2.23 -17.88
C LEU A 19 3.14 3.73 -17.63
N LEU A 20 2.10 4.53 -17.90
CA LEU A 20 2.11 5.96 -17.63
C LEU A 20 2.18 6.27 -16.12
N PHE A 21 1.50 5.47 -15.29
CA PHE A 21 1.61 5.51 -13.83
C PHE A 21 3.05 5.21 -13.39
N LEU A 22 3.65 4.12 -13.88
CA LEU A 22 5.03 3.73 -13.56
C LEU A 22 6.04 4.83 -13.93
N VAL A 23 6.02 5.26 -15.19
CA VAL A 23 6.97 6.27 -15.71
C VAL A 23 6.74 7.62 -15.04
N GLY A 24 5.49 8.04 -14.88
CA GLY A 24 5.14 9.29 -14.22
C GLY A 24 5.57 9.32 -12.75
N ALA A 25 5.39 8.22 -12.01
CA ALA A 25 5.84 8.12 -10.63
C ALA A 25 7.38 8.12 -10.50
N ALA A 26 8.08 7.42 -11.39
CA ALA A 26 9.55 7.43 -11.46
C ALA A 26 10.07 8.85 -11.75
N LEU A 27 9.52 9.50 -12.79
CA LEU A 27 9.90 10.85 -13.19
C LEU A 27 9.59 11.87 -12.08
N ALA A 28 8.46 11.74 -11.39
CA ALA A 28 8.13 12.57 -10.24
C ALA A 28 9.16 12.41 -9.11
N SER A 29 9.52 11.16 -8.76
CA SER A 29 10.49 10.87 -7.71
C SER A 29 11.86 11.48 -8.00
N VAL A 30 12.38 11.26 -9.21
CA VAL A 30 13.67 11.80 -9.65
C VAL A 30 13.62 13.33 -9.72
N SER A 31 12.55 13.91 -10.28
CA SER A 31 12.43 15.36 -10.42
C SER A 31 12.36 16.08 -9.08
N TYR A 32 11.58 15.58 -8.11
CA TYR A 32 11.56 16.16 -6.77
C TYR A 32 12.89 16.00 -6.03
N PHE A 33 13.58 14.87 -6.21
CA PHE A 33 14.92 14.67 -5.67
C PHE A 33 15.94 15.67 -6.24
N LEU A 34 15.95 15.86 -7.56
CA LEU A 34 16.83 16.80 -8.24
C LEU A 34 16.48 18.25 -7.89
N SER A 35 15.19 18.58 -7.75
CA SER A 35 14.74 19.89 -7.27
C SER A 35 15.33 20.23 -5.90
N GLN A 36 15.36 19.27 -4.97
CA GLN A 36 15.93 19.50 -3.65
C GLN A 36 17.47 19.65 -3.67
N ARG A 37 18.16 19.03 -4.63
CA ARG A 37 19.63 19.07 -4.75
C ARG A 37 20.15 20.17 -5.66
N ALA A 38 19.30 20.81 -6.44
CA ALA A 38 19.69 21.84 -7.40
C ALA A 38 20.31 23.06 -6.70
N ALA A 39 21.42 23.55 -7.25
CA ALA A 39 22.13 24.72 -6.72
C ALA A 39 21.46 26.04 -7.13
N SER A 40 21.00 26.12 -8.37
CA SER A 40 20.32 27.28 -8.97
C SER A 40 18.83 27.29 -8.63
N ASP A 41 18.27 28.46 -8.29
CA ASP A 41 16.84 28.60 -8.02
C ASP A 41 15.98 28.35 -9.28
N THR A 42 16.50 28.66 -10.46
CA THR A 42 15.84 28.35 -11.74
C THR A 42 15.69 26.84 -11.90
N ASP A 43 16.75 26.07 -11.63
CA ASP A 43 16.73 24.61 -11.75
C ASP A 43 15.80 23.99 -10.72
N LYS A 44 15.82 24.49 -9.47
CA LYS A 44 14.88 24.05 -8.43
C LYS A 44 13.44 24.16 -8.89
N ILE A 45 13.08 25.30 -9.50
CA ILE A 45 11.72 25.56 -10.00
C ILE A 45 11.39 24.64 -11.18
N GLN A 46 12.30 24.47 -12.15
CA GLN A 46 12.07 23.62 -13.32
C GLN A 46 11.85 22.16 -12.92
N TRP A 47 12.73 21.59 -12.09
CA TRP A 47 12.60 20.22 -11.59
C TRP A 47 11.34 20.04 -10.74
N LYS A 48 10.98 21.04 -9.90
CA LYS A 48 9.75 20.99 -9.12
C LYS A 48 8.52 20.97 -10.01
N ASN A 49 8.48 21.80 -11.05
CA ASN A 49 7.36 21.84 -12.00
C ASN A 49 7.23 20.53 -12.77
N LEU A 50 8.35 19.95 -13.23
CA LEU A 50 8.35 18.63 -13.85
C LEU A 50 7.85 17.55 -12.87
N GLY A 51 8.26 17.60 -11.62
CA GLY A 51 7.79 16.72 -10.55
C GLY A 51 6.28 16.82 -10.33
N ARG A 52 5.72 18.04 -10.30
CA ARG A 52 4.28 18.28 -10.19
C ARG A 52 3.49 17.74 -11.38
N ILE A 53 3.93 18.03 -12.60
CA ILE A 53 3.28 17.55 -13.83
C ILE A 53 3.29 16.02 -13.89
N SER A 54 4.43 15.42 -13.57
CA SER A 54 4.59 13.97 -13.54
C SER A 54 3.73 13.32 -12.47
N PHE A 55 3.68 13.92 -11.27
CA PHE A 55 2.82 13.44 -10.18
C PHE A 55 1.32 13.59 -10.50
N PHE A 56 0.92 14.67 -11.18
CA PHE A 56 -0.46 14.84 -11.63
C PHE A 56 -0.82 13.81 -12.70
N THR A 57 0.07 13.59 -13.66
CA THR A 57 -0.10 12.62 -14.76
C THR A 57 -0.24 11.20 -14.21
N GLN A 58 0.60 10.81 -13.25
CA GLN A 58 0.51 9.50 -12.61
C GLN A 58 -0.80 9.36 -11.80
N SER A 59 -1.24 10.41 -11.08
CA SER A 59 -2.51 10.38 -10.34
C SER A 59 -3.71 10.18 -11.27
N LEU A 60 -3.73 10.89 -12.40
CA LEU A 60 -4.78 10.73 -13.41
C LEU A 60 -4.77 9.32 -14.02
N SER A 61 -3.57 8.76 -14.23
CA SER A 61 -3.40 7.39 -14.72
C SER A 61 -3.99 6.37 -13.74
N VAL A 62 -3.73 6.49 -12.43
CA VAL A 62 -4.31 5.61 -11.41
C VAL A 62 -5.84 5.67 -11.41
N VAL A 63 -6.43 6.87 -11.53
CA VAL A 63 -7.89 7.03 -11.66
C VAL A 63 -8.42 6.37 -12.93
N ALA A 64 -7.72 6.53 -14.06
CA ALA A 64 -8.11 5.92 -15.33
C ALA A 64 -8.04 4.38 -15.27
N ILE A 65 -7.00 3.81 -14.66
CA ILE A 65 -6.86 2.36 -14.41
C ILE A 65 -8.06 1.86 -13.60
N PHE A 66 -8.37 2.55 -12.49
CA PHE A 66 -9.49 2.17 -11.62
C PHE A 66 -10.83 2.20 -12.38
N GLY A 67 -11.08 3.25 -13.16
CA GLY A 67 -12.30 3.38 -13.97
C GLY A 67 -12.40 2.35 -15.09
N LEU A 68 -11.30 2.00 -15.74
CA LEU A 68 -11.27 0.96 -16.78
C LEU A 68 -11.50 -0.44 -16.20
N LEU A 69 -10.90 -0.75 -15.05
CA LEU A 69 -11.16 -2.01 -14.37
C LEU A 69 -12.63 -2.10 -13.92
N PHE A 70 -13.20 -0.98 -13.46
CA PHE A 70 -14.61 -0.91 -13.07
C PHE A 70 -15.52 -1.18 -14.26
N TYR A 71 -15.21 -0.55 -15.39
CA TYR A 71 -15.93 -0.77 -16.65
C TYR A 71 -15.87 -2.25 -17.08
N ILE A 72 -14.71 -2.89 -17.00
CA ILE A 72 -14.53 -4.31 -17.34
C ILE A 72 -15.40 -5.22 -16.46
N ILE A 73 -15.39 -5.01 -15.14
CA ILE A 73 -16.15 -5.82 -14.18
C ILE A 73 -17.66 -5.59 -14.36
N GLN A 74 -18.09 -4.32 -14.43
CA GLN A 74 -19.50 -3.94 -14.59
C GLN A 74 -20.13 -4.49 -15.87
N ASN A 75 -19.35 -4.63 -16.95
CA ASN A 75 -19.83 -5.16 -18.23
C ASN A 75 -19.61 -6.69 -18.36
N HIS A 76 -19.16 -7.36 -17.29
CA HIS A 76 -18.91 -8.80 -17.26
C HIS A 76 -17.99 -9.28 -18.40
N LEU A 77 -16.93 -8.50 -18.67
CA LEU A 77 -15.94 -8.82 -19.70
C LEU A 77 -15.01 -9.94 -19.19
N PHE A 78 -15.50 -11.18 -19.22
CA PHE A 78 -14.80 -12.37 -18.71
C PHE A 78 -13.64 -12.84 -19.59
N GLU A 79 -13.36 -12.17 -20.70
CA GLU A 79 -12.07 -12.28 -21.38
C GLU A 79 -10.90 -11.77 -20.53
N TYR A 80 -11.16 -10.92 -19.53
CA TYR A 80 -10.18 -10.47 -18.56
C TYR A 80 -10.14 -11.39 -17.35
N HIS A 81 -8.95 -11.91 -17.02
CA HIS A 81 -8.77 -12.84 -15.92
C HIS A 81 -9.28 -12.28 -14.59
N TYR A 82 -9.02 -10.99 -14.34
CA TYR A 82 -9.44 -10.35 -13.09
C TYR A 82 -10.96 -10.34 -12.91
N ALA A 83 -11.71 -9.94 -13.94
CA ALA A 83 -13.18 -9.93 -13.88
C ALA A 83 -13.77 -11.34 -13.81
N TRP A 84 -13.22 -12.29 -14.58
CA TRP A 84 -13.62 -13.69 -14.49
C TRP A 84 -13.36 -14.28 -13.11
N LYS A 85 -12.25 -13.94 -12.45
CA LYS A 85 -11.87 -14.52 -11.16
C LYS A 85 -12.67 -13.96 -9.98
N HIS A 86 -13.03 -12.67 -10.02
CA HIS A 86 -13.52 -11.93 -8.84
C HIS A 86 -14.98 -11.46 -8.94
N SER A 87 -15.69 -11.77 -10.02
CA SER A 87 -17.07 -11.32 -10.22
C SER A 87 -17.92 -12.36 -10.93
N SER A 88 -19.24 -12.20 -10.85
CA SER A 88 -20.22 -12.99 -11.57
C SER A 88 -21.33 -12.09 -12.11
N ARG A 89 -22.20 -12.64 -12.97
CA ARG A 89 -23.42 -11.95 -13.44
C ARG A 89 -24.48 -11.81 -12.35
N SER A 90 -24.45 -12.65 -11.32
CA SER A 90 -25.38 -12.62 -10.19
C SER A 90 -24.92 -11.71 -9.04
N LEU A 91 -23.67 -11.26 -9.06
CA LEU A 91 -23.12 -10.41 -8.01
C LEU A 91 -23.89 -9.09 -7.92
N GLU A 92 -24.37 -8.78 -6.71
CA GLU A 92 -25.07 -7.52 -6.46
C GLU A 92 -24.15 -6.32 -6.70
N PHE A 93 -24.66 -5.29 -7.36
CA PHE A 93 -23.90 -4.07 -7.71
C PHE A 93 -23.19 -3.42 -6.51
N LYS A 94 -23.78 -3.50 -5.31
CA LYS A 94 -23.19 -2.95 -4.07
C LYS A 94 -21.83 -3.58 -3.71
N TYR A 95 -21.56 -4.81 -4.15
CA TYR A 95 -20.33 -5.54 -3.89
C TYR A 95 -19.30 -5.44 -5.01
N LEU A 96 -19.63 -4.77 -6.11
CA LEU A 96 -18.75 -4.68 -7.27
C LEU A 96 -17.43 -3.97 -6.96
N LEU A 97 -17.47 -2.99 -6.05
CA LEU A 97 -16.27 -2.35 -5.53
C LEU A 97 -15.45 -3.30 -4.64
N ALA A 98 -16.09 -4.22 -3.91
CA ALA A 98 -15.37 -5.18 -3.08
C ALA A 98 -14.47 -6.13 -3.89
N CYS A 99 -14.84 -6.43 -5.14
CA CYS A 99 -14.01 -7.18 -6.09
C CYS A 99 -12.65 -6.53 -6.36
N PHE A 100 -12.50 -5.22 -6.19
CA PHE A 100 -11.23 -4.53 -6.42
C PHE A 100 -10.20 -4.88 -5.35
N TRP A 101 -10.59 -4.88 -4.09
CA TRP A 101 -9.64 -5.05 -3.00
C TRP A 101 -9.61 -6.46 -2.43
N GLU A 102 -10.48 -7.37 -2.89
CA GLU A 102 -10.25 -8.81 -2.77
C GLU A 102 -8.99 -9.26 -3.52
N GLY A 103 -8.72 -8.70 -4.71
CA GLY A 103 -7.54 -9.03 -5.50
C GLY A 103 -6.29 -8.28 -5.03
N GLN A 104 -5.10 -8.88 -5.23
CA GLN A 104 -3.84 -8.21 -4.88
C GLN A 104 -3.65 -6.94 -5.72
N GLU A 105 -3.96 -7.02 -7.02
CA GLU A 105 -3.77 -5.95 -7.99
C GLU A 105 -4.63 -4.74 -7.65
N GLY A 106 -5.94 -4.94 -7.46
CA GLY A 106 -6.86 -3.82 -7.21
C GLY A 106 -6.68 -3.20 -5.82
N SER A 107 -6.23 -3.96 -4.82
CA SER A 107 -5.87 -3.39 -3.51
C SER A 107 -4.56 -2.57 -3.56
N PHE A 108 -3.56 -2.94 -4.38
CA PHE A 108 -2.42 -2.06 -4.65
C PHE A 108 -2.83 -0.78 -5.39
N LEU A 109 -3.79 -0.88 -6.33
CA LEU A 109 -4.36 0.29 -6.99
C LEU A 109 -5.13 1.20 -6.03
N LEU A 110 -5.91 0.63 -5.11
CA LEU A 110 -6.60 1.40 -4.07
C LEU A 110 -5.59 2.15 -3.19
N TRP A 111 -4.50 1.50 -2.78
CA TRP A 111 -3.42 2.16 -2.05
C TRP A 111 -2.80 3.31 -2.87
N GLY A 112 -2.44 3.04 -4.12
CA GLY A 112 -1.89 4.05 -5.03
C GLY A 112 -2.85 5.23 -5.25
N LEU A 113 -4.16 4.98 -5.30
CA LEU A 113 -5.19 6.00 -5.43
C LEU A 113 -5.26 6.89 -4.17
N CYS A 114 -5.33 6.29 -2.98
CA CYS A 114 -5.32 7.02 -1.72
C CYS A 114 -4.06 7.88 -1.59
N GLN A 115 -2.89 7.33 -1.90
CA GLN A 115 -1.63 8.06 -1.84
C GLN A 115 -1.52 9.14 -2.93
N SER A 116 -2.18 8.98 -4.08
CA SER A 116 -2.25 10.00 -5.13
C SER A 116 -3.08 11.20 -4.68
N ILE A 117 -4.23 10.96 -4.03
CA ILE A 117 -5.07 12.01 -3.46
C ILE A 117 -4.28 12.79 -2.40
N LEU A 118 -3.66 12.07 -1.47
CA LEU A 118 -2.87 12.67 -0.39
C LEU A 118 -1.64 13.45 -0.91
N GLY A 119 -0.94 12.93 -1.92
CA GLY A 119 0.18 13.62 -2.54
C GLY A 119 -0.24 14.91 -3.27
N LEU A 120 -1.41 14.93 -3.93
CA LEU A 120 -1.95 16.16 -4.52
C LEU A 120 -2.28 17.22 -3.47
N LEU A 121 -2.76 16.81 -2.29
CA LEU A 121 -2.95 17.70 -1.15
C LEU A 121 -1.62 18.22 -0.59
N LEU A 122 -0.59 17.37 -0.53
CA LEU A 122 0.75 17.76 -0.09
C LEU A 122 1.42 18.76 -1.02
N ILE A 123 1.28 18.62 -2.34
CA ILE A 123 1.81 19.60 -3.32
C ILE A 123 1.29 21.01 -3.03
N ARG A 124 0.06 21.13 -2.52
CA ARG A 124 -0.56 22.42 -2.17
C ARG A 124 -0.20 22.93 -0.78
N SER A 125 0.07 22.02 0.16
CA SER A 125 0.17 22.35 1.60
C SER A 125 1.59 22.27 2.19
N ALA A 126 2.51 21.54 1.57
CA ALA A 126 3.84 21.28 2.14
C ALA A 126 4.81 22.48 2.06
N GLY A 127 4.52 23.48 1.22
CA GLY A 127 5.34 24.69 1.09
C GLY A 127 6.82 24.37 0.81
N LYS A 128 7.74 24.84 1.66
CA LYS A 128 9.19 24.56 1.51
C LYS A 128 9.56 23.07 1.59
N TRP A 129 8.68 22.24 2.17
CA TRP A 129 8.87 20.80 2.32
C TRP A 129 8.39 19.98 1.14
N GLU A 130 7.76 20.62 0.15
CA GLU A 130 7.20 19.92 -1.00
C GLU A 130 8.23 19.03 -1.70
N ALA A 131 9.36 19.58 -2.15
CA ALA A 131 10.37 18.80 -2.87
C ALA A 131 10.92 17.62 -2.06
N PRO A 132 11.39 17.78 -0.80
CA PRO A 132 11.95 16.66 -0.08
C PRO A 132 10.89 15.62 0.33
N VAL A 133 9.68 16.03 0.70
CA VAL A 133 8.60 15.09 1.08
C VAL A 133 8.07 14.36 -0.16
N MET A 134 7.79 15.07 -1.24
CA MET A 134 7.25 14.48 -2.46
C MET A 134 8.26 13.57 -3.17
N SER A 135 9.57 13.72 -2.95
CA SER A 135 10.55 12.75 -3.43
C SER A 135 10.32 11.36 -2.82
N VAL A 136 10.06 11.29 -1.50
CA VAL A 136 9.74 10.05 -0.78
C VAL A 136 8.36 9.52 -1.18
N VAL A 137 7.35 10.40 -1.22
CA VAL A 137 5.98 10.01 -1.59
C VAL A 137 5.91 9.49 -3.02
N SER A 138 6.60 10.14 -3.95
CA SER A 138 6.64 9.70 -5.36
C SER A 138 7.46 8.42 -5.53
N PHE A 139 8.49 8.20 -4.71
CA PHE A 139 9.22 6.93 -4.71
C PHE A 139 8.34 5.77 -4.23
N ALA A 140 7.52 5.98 -3.20
CA ALA A 140 6.53 5.01 -2.76
C ALA A 140 5.45 4.75 -3.84
N GLN A 141 5.00 5.79 -4.56
CA GLN A 141 4.11 5.60 -5.72
C GLN A 141 4.78 4.77 -6.81
N PHE A 142 6.05 5.03 -7.11
CA PHE A 142 6.81 4.25 -8.08
C PHE A 142 6.87 2.77 -7.66
N ALA A 143 7.20 2.48 -6.40
CA ALA A 143 7.21 1.12 -5.88
C ALA A 143 5.83 0.44 -5.98
N LEU A 144 4.73 1.13 -5.65
CA LEU A 144 3.38 0.60 -5.85
C LEU A 144 3.04 0.38 -7.33
N ALA A 145 3.45 1.28 -8.23
CA ALA A 145 3.27 1.12 -9.66
C ALA A 145 3.96 -0.16 -10.17
N THR A 146 5.16 -0.46 -9.66
CA THR A 146 5.82 -1.73 -10.02
C THR A 146 5.01 -2.97 -9.65
N MET A 147 4.19 -2.92 -8.60
CA MET A 147 3.37 -4.06 -8.14
C MET A 147 2.22 -4.39 -9.09
N VAL A 148 1.82 -3.47 -9.96
CA VAL A 148 0.68 -3.64 -10.87
C VAL A 148 1.08 -3.74 -12.35
N THR A 149 2.38 -3.75 -12.65
CA THR A 149 2.89 -3.74 -14.03
C THR A 149 2.73 -5.08 -14.75
N GLY A 150 2.99 -6.19 -14.07
CA GLY A 150 2.86 -7.54 -14.63
C GLY A 150 3.83 -7.82 -15.78
N ILE A 151 5.06 -7.32 -15.67
CA ILE A 151 6.13 -7.52 -16.67
C ILE A 151 7.14 -8.57 -16.17
N TYR A 152 7.76 -9.29 -17.10
CA TYR A 152 8.84 -10.23 -16.79
C TYR A 152 10.18 -9.62 -17.15
N ILE A 153 11.11 -9.56 -16.19
CA ILE A 153 12.46 -9.03 -16.37
C ILE A 153 13.45 -10.13 -16.01
N LEU A 154 14.25 -10.57 -16.98
CA LEU A 154 15.29 -11.61 -16.79
C LEU A 154 14.75 -12.89 -16.14
N GLY A 155 13.52 -13.30 -16.48
CA GLY A 155 12.84 -14.47 -15.92
C GLY A 155 12.12 -14.24 -14.59
N TRP A 156 12.28 -13.07 -13.96
CA TRP A 156 11.56 -12.70 -12.74
C TRP A 156 10.28 -11.93 -13.05
N LYS A 157 9.15 -12.38 -12.47
CA LYS A 157 7.88 -11.68 -12.56
C LYS A 157 7.89 -10.44 -11.67
N MET A 158 7.56 -9.29 -12.24
CA MET A 158 7.46 -8.00 -11.57
C MET A 158 6.03 -7.47 -11.70
N GLY A 159 5.34 -7.40 -10.57
CA GLY A 159 3.94 -7.01 -10.48
C GLY A 159 2.99 -8.06 -11.05
N SER A 160 1.70 -7.73 -10.95
CA SER A 160 0.63 -8.47 -11.61
C SER A 160 -0.31 -7.48 -12.30
N ASN A 161 -0.59 -7.73 -13.59
CA ASN A 161 -1.37 -6.81 -14.42
C ASN A 161 -2.88 -7.16 -14.31
N PRO A 162 -3.73 -6.26 -13.78
CA PRO A 162 -5.16 -6.52 -13.64
C PRO A 162 -5.90 -6.63 -15.00
N PHE A 163 -5.28 -6.19 -16.10
CA PHE A 163 -5.83 -6.30 -17.45
C PHE A 163 -5.32 -7.52 -18.21
N MET A 164 -4.66 -8.47 -17.54
CA MET A 164 -4.28 -9.75 -18.13
C MET A 164 -5.51 -10.48 -18.67
N LEU A 165 -5.41 -10.99 -19.90
CA LEU A 165 -6.47 -11.78 -20.50
C LEU A 165 -6.52 -13.17 -19.89
N LEU A 166 -7.71 -13.75 -19.80
CA LEU A 166 -7.94 -15.10 -19.27
C LEU A 166 -7.18 -16.17 -20.06
N ARG A 167 -7.02 -15.97 -21.38
CA ARG A 167 -6.22 -16.86 -22.23
C ARG A 167 -4.71 -16.80 -21.96
N ASP A 168 -4.23 -15.72 -21.35
CA ASP A 168 -2.80 -15.48 -21.08
C ASP A 168 -2.46 -15.75 -19.59
N SER A 169 -3.45 -16.13 -18.77
CA SER A 169 -3.26 -16.32 -17.31
C SER A 169 -2.75 -17.72 -16.93
N GLY A 170 -2.74 -18.65 -17.87
CA GLY A 170 -2.39 -20.06 -17.64
C GLY A 170 -3.53 -20.91 -17.06
N VAL A 171 -4.67 -20.30 -16.71
CA VAL A 171 -5.82 -21.00 -16.12
C VAL A 171 -6.46 -21.98 -17.10
N LEU A 172 -6.39 -21.67 -18.40
CA LEU A 172 -7.01 -22.46 -19.46
C LEU A 172 -6.07 -23.53 -20.05
N ASP A 173 -4.79 -23.53 -19.68
CA ASP A 173 -3.75 -24.37 -20.32
C ASP A 173 -4.02 -25.88 -20.21
N ASN A 174 -4.70 -26.29 -19.13
CA ASN A 174 -5.03 -27.68 -18.84
C ASN A 174 -6.49 -28.03 -19.18
N ALA A 175 -7.14 -27.27 -20.05
CA ALA A 175 -8.53 -27.49 -20.45
C ALA A 175 -8.62 -27.99 -21.90
N PRO A 176 -8.45 -29.31 -22.19
CA PRO A 176 -8.43 -29.85 -23.55
C PRO A 176 -9.59 -29.35 -24.42
N ALA A 177 -10.80 -29.28 -23.84
CA ALA A 177 -11.99 -28.82 -24.54
C ALA A 177 -11.92 -27.39 -25.09
N LEU A 178 -11.01 -26.55 -24.61
CA LEU A 178 -10.80 -25.18 -25.06
C LEU A 178 -9.69 -25.05 -26.11
N HIS A 179 -8.91 -26.10 -26.35
CA HIS A 179 -7.82 -26.11 -27.33
C HIS A 179 -8.26 -26.72 -28.66
N LEU A 180 -7.58 -26.37 -29.75
CA LEU A 180 -7.84 -26.97 -31.05
C LEU A 180 -7.64 -28.50 -31.00
N ASN A 181 -8.56 -29.24 -31.61
CA ASN A 181 -8.56 -30.70 -31.66
C ASN A 181 -8.49 -31.42 -30.29
N PHE A 182 -8.91 -30.74 -29.21
CA PHE A 182 -8.83 -31.28 -27.85
C PHE A 182 -7.39 -31.58 -27.37
N ASP A 183 -6.40 -30.89 -27.94
CA ASP A 183 -4.99 -31.08 -27.64
C ASP A 183 -4.40 -29.84 -26.94
N VAL A 184 -4.01 -30.00 -25.67
CA VAL A 184 -3.45 -28.91 -24.84
C VAL A 184 -2.12 -28.35 -25.36
N SER A 185 -1.42 -29.09 -26.24
CA SER A 185 -0.21 -28.59 -26.90
C SER A 185 -0.51 -27.61 -28.05
N GLN A 186 -1.77 -27.57 -28.52
CA GLN A 186 -2.23 -26.63 -29.54
C GLN A 186 -2.72 -25.32 -28.90
N PRO A 187 -2.82 -24.21 -29.65
CA PRO A 187 -3.42 -22.99 -29.14
C PRO A 187 -4.90 -23.15 -28.76
N LEU A 188 -5.39 -22.26 -27.90
CA LEU A 188 -6.82 -22.12 -27.60
C LEU A 188 -7.64 -21.87 -28.88
N ARG A 189 -8.84 -22.44 -28.95
CA ARG A 189 -9.76 -22.23 -30.07
C ARG A 189 -10.19 -20.75 -30.16
N PRO A 190 -10.38 -20.19 -31.37
CA PRO A 190 -10.77 -18.78 -31.54
C PRO A 190 -12.03 -18.37 -30.78
N ASP A 191 -12.96 -19.30 -30.57
CA ASP A 191 -14.27 -19.10 -29.93
C ASP A 191 -14.31 -19.59 -28.47
N TYR A 192 -13.17 -19.70 -27.77
CA TYR A 192 -13.11 -20.22 -26.39
C TYR A 192 -14.07 -19.50 -25.42
N LEU A 193 -14.30 -18.19 -25.62
CA LEU A 193 -15.24 -17.39 -24.83
C LEU A 193 -16.67 -17.90 -24.87
N SER A 194 -17.07 -18.62 -25.93
CA SER A 194 -18.40 -19.24 -25.99
C SER A 194 -18.64 -20.23 -24.84
N SER A 195 -17.56 -20.77 -24.26
CA SER A 195 -17.59 -21.67 -23.09
C SER A 195 -17.46 -20.96 -21.75
N ILE A 196 -17.08 -19.69 -21.73
CA ILE A 196 -16.99 -18.88 -20.51
C ILE A 196 -18.33 -18.16 -20.32
N LYS A 197 -19.25 -18.78 -19.58
CA LYS A 197 -20.61 -18.25 -19.38
C LYS A 197 -20.69 -17.21 -18.27
N ASP A 198 -19.91 -17.42 -17.22
CA ASP A 198 -19.87 -16.59 -16.03
C ASP A 198 -18.45 -16.57 -15.41
N GLY A 199 -18.24 -15.70 -14.43
CA GLY A 199 -17.05 -15.69 -13.57
C GLY A 199 -17.26 -16.49 -12.28
N ASN A 200 -16.21 -16.56 -11.46
CA ASN A 200 -16.16 -17.37 -10.23
C ASN A 200 -16.78 -16.69 -9.01
N ASP A 201 -17.40 -15.52 -9.20
CA ASP A 201 -18.00 -14.69 -8.15
C ASP A 201 -16.97 -14.12 -7.14
N LEU A 202 -17.43 -13.18 -6.32
CA LEU A 202 -16.71 -12.71 -5.13
C LEU A 202 -16.85 -13.77 -4.03
N ASN A 203 -15.77 -14.03 -3.28
CA ASN A 203 -15.83 -14.92 -2.13
C ASN A 203 -17.04 -14.59 -1.23
N PRO A 204 -17.92 -15.56 -0.90
CA PRO A 204 -19.13 -15.31 -0.10
C PRO A 204 -18.87 -14.60 1.24
N LEU A 205 -17.73 -14.86 1.89
CA LEU A 205 -17.34 -14.18 3.14
C LEU A 205 -17.10 -12.68 2.94
N LEU A 206 -16.77 -12.27 1.72
CA LEU A 206 -16.50 -10.89 1.36
C LEU A 206 -17.75 -10.15 0.86
N GLN A 207 -18.88 -10.85 0.68
CA GLN A 207 -20.16 -10.26 0.29
C GLN A 207 -20.88 -9.65 1.52
N ASN A 208 -20.21 -8.72 2.19
CA ASN A 208 -20.71 -7.98 3.36
C ASN A 208 -20.50 -6.48 3.16
N TYR A 209 -21.42 -5.64 3.65
CA TYR A 209 -21.31 -4.19 3.51
C TYR A 209 -20.01 -3.61 4.09
N TRP A 210 -19.50 -4.18 5.19
CA TRP A 210 -18.24 -3.75 5.76
C TRP A 210 -17.09 -3.91 4.79
N MET A 211 -17.05 -4.99 3.99
CA MET A 211 -16.03 -5.18 2.95
C MET A 211 -16.10 -4.11 1.86
N VAL A 212 -17.23 -3.43 1.70
CA VAL A 212 -17.35 -2.33 0.74
C VAL A 212 -16.70 -1.05 1.30
N ILE A 213 -16.79 -0.83 2.60
CA ILE A 213 -16.44 0.46 3.23
C ILE A 213 -15.13 0.43 4.02
N HIS A 214 -14.78 -0.68 4.65
CA HIS A 214 -13.60 -0.74 5.53
C HIS A 214 -12.28 -0.71 4.75
N PRO A 215 -12.10 -1.41 3.60
CA PRO A 215 -10.80 -1.42 2.91
C PRO A 215 -10.42 -0.02 2.42
N PRO A 216 -11.31 0.78 1.79
CA PRO A 216 -10.98 2.18 1.45
C PRO A 216 -10.49 3.00 2.65
N VAL A 217 -11.12 2.86 3.83
CA VAL A 217 -10.72 3.56 5.05
C VAL A 217 -9.38 3.06 5.57
N LEU A 218 -9.18 1.75 5.62
CA LEU A 218 -7.93 1.12 6.06
C LEU A 218 -6.75 1.51 5.16
N PHE A 219 -6.92 1.45 3.84
CA PHE A 219 -5.91 1.84 2.87
C PHE A 219 -5.65 3.36 2.86
N MET A 220 -6.65 4.19 3.18
CA MET A 220 -6.42 5.61 3.45
C MET A 220 -5.54 5.81 4.70
N GLY A 221 -5.75 5.00 5.74
CA GLY A 221 -4.87 4.91 6.90
C GLY A 221 -3.44 4.51 6.51
N PHE A 222 -3.28 3.43 5.74
CA PHE A 222 -1.97 2.96 5.27
C PHE A 222 -1.25 4.06 4.46
N ALA A 223 -1.95 4.63 3.47
CA ALA A 223 -1.42 5.68 2.61
C ALA A 223 -1.03 6.95 3.38
N SER A 224 -1.77 7.32 4.43
CA SER A 224 -1.50 8.54 5.18
C SER A 224 -0.32 8.41 6.14
N THR A 225 -0.03 7.21 6.68
CA THR A 225 1.18 6.99 7.51
C THR A 225 2.49 7.26 6.77
N LEU A 226 2.48 7.16 5.44
CA LEU A 226 3.62 7.55 4.59
C LEU A 226 3.98 9.02 4.77
N ILE A 227 3.04 9.89 5.14
CA ILE A 227 3.27 11.33 5.22
C ILE A 227 4.17 11.68 6.42
N PRO A 228 3.85 11.29 7.67
CA PRO A 228 4.80 11.44 8.78
C PRO A 228 6.15 10.79 8.52
N PHE A 229 6.17 9.60 7.90
CA PHE A 229 7.41 8.95 7.47
C PHE A 229 8.21 9.83 6.48
N ALA A 230 7.55 10.35 5.45
CA ALA A 230 8.18 11.17 4.43
C ALA A 230 8.72 12.48 5.00
N TYR A 231 8.01 13.14 5.93
CA TYR A 231 8.54 14.29 6.67
C TYR A 231 9.74 13.92 7.55
N ALA A 232 9.71 12.79 8.24
CA ALA A 232 10.81 12.31 9.07
C ALA A 232 12.08 12.06 8.22
N ILE A 233 11.96 11.31 7.12
CA ILE A 233 13.07 11.09 6.19
C ILE A 233 13.52 12.43 5.57
N ALA A 234 12.56 13.27 5.19
CA ALA A 234 12.82 14.59 4.62
C ALA A 234 13.60 15.50 5.57
N ALA A 235 13.38 15.38 6.87
CA ALA A 235 14.08 16.17 7.88
C ALA A 235 15.51 15.63 8.12
N LEU A 236 15.70 14.31 8.09
CA LEU A 236 17.00 13.68 8.32
C LEU A 236 18.00 14.01 7.20
N TRP A 237 17.62 13.84 5.93
CA TRP A 237 18.55 14.07 4.81
C TRP A 237 18.77 15.57 4.47
N THR A 238 17.85 16.47 4.85
CA THR A 238 18.02 17.94 4.72
C THR A 238 18.62 18.56 5.98
N LYS A 239 18.79 17.76 7.04
CA LYS A 239 19.27 18.19 8.36
C LYS A 239 18.42 19.27 9.04
N GLN A 240 17.13 19.34 8.70
CA GLN A 240 16.15 20.25 9.31
C GLN A 240 15.32 19.49 10.36
N TYR A 241 15.89 19.28 11.55
CA TYR A 241 15.36 18.29 12.51
C TYR A 241 14.09 18.68 13.28
N GLN A 242 13.70 19.96 13.33
CA GLN A 242 12.59 20.42 14.17
C GLN A 242 11.38 20.94 13.36
N ASP A 243 11.62 21.72 12.31
CA ASP A 243 10.57 22.44 11.57
C ASP A 243 9.45 21.54 11.00
N TRP A 244 9.77 20.30 10.64
CA TRP A 244 8.82 19.33 10.09
C TRP A 244 7.73 18.92 11.08
N THR A 245 8.00 18.98 12.38
CA THR A 245 7.11 18.51 13.46
C THR A 245 5.77 19.27 13.50
N LYS A 246 5.79 20.56 13.15
CA LYS A 246 4.56 21.39 13.09
C LYS A 246 3.68 21.00 11.91
N LEU A 247 4.30 20.70 10.76
CA LEU A 247 3.60 20.35 9.53
C LEU A 247 3.09 18.90 9.56
N THR A 248 3.82 18.00 10.21
CA THR A 248 3.43 16.58 10.30
C THR A 248 2.33 16.31 11.30
N LEU A 249 2.13 17.14 12.33
CA LEU A 249 1.15 16.89 13.38
C LEU A 249 -0.28 16.63 12.87
N PRO A 250 -0.88 17.49 12.00
CA PRO A 250 -2.22 17.21 11.47
C PRO A 250 -2.27 15.89 10.69
N TRP A 251 -1.19 15.54 9.99
CA TRP A 251 -1.08 14.27 9.26
C TRP A 251 -0.94 13.08 10.19
N ALA A 252 -0.18 13.20 11.28
CA ALA A 252 -0.06 12.14 12.28
C ALA A 252 -1.43 11.87 12.95
N LEU A 253 -2.14 12.93 13.34
CA LEU A 253 -3.50 12.83 13.88
C LEU A 253 -4.47 12.16 12.89
N PHE A 254 -4.48 12.63 11.64
CA PHE A 254 -5.31 12.06 10.57
C PHE A 254 -4.98 10.57 10.35
N SER A 255 -3.69 10.24 10.23
CA SER A 255 -3.24 8.87 9.95
C SER A 255 -3.64 7.92 11.09
N THR A 256 -3.38 8.30 12.34
CA THR A 256 -3.72 7.49 13.51
C THR A 256 -5.23 7.33 13.67
N ALA A 257 -6.02 8.38 13.43
CA ALA A 257 -7.47 8.31 13.52
C ALA A 257 -8.07 7.42 12.42
N VAL A 258 -7.72 7.67 11.16
CA VAL A 258 -8.27 6.93 10.02
C VAL A 258 -7.85 5.47 10.04
N LEU A 259 -6.57 5.18 10.37
CA LEU A 259 -6.10 3.80 10.52
C LEU A 259 -6.84 3.09 11.66
N GLY A 260 -7.06 3.77 12.80
CA GLY A 260 -7.82 3.21 13.92
C GLY A 260 -9.26 2.89 13.53
N VAL A 261 -9.94 3.80 12.83
CA VAL A 261 -11.30 3.57 12.32
C VAL A 261 -11.33 2.38 11.34
N GLY A 262 -10.37 2.30 10.41
CA GLY A 262 -10.26 1.19 9.47
C GLY A 262 -10.10 -0.17 10.17
N ILE A 263 -9.26 -0.24 11.22
CA ILE A 263 -9.08 -1.44 12.05
C ILE A 263 -10.38 -1.79 12.80
N MET A 264 -11.05 -0.81 13.41
CA MET A 264 -12.32 -1.04 14.10
C MET A 264 -13.42 -1.56 13.15
N MET A 265 -13.50 -1.02 11.94
CA MET A 265 -14.44 -1.47 10.91
C MET A 265 -14.12 -2.89 10.44
N GLY A 266 -12.83 -3.24 10.29
CA GLY A 266 -12.39 -4.61 10.00
C GLY A 266 -12.80 -5.59 11.10
N GLY A 267 -12.60 -5.21 12.37
CA GLY A 267 -13.04 -6.01 13.52
C GLY A 267 -14.56 -6.24 13.56
N MET A 268 -15.37 -5.23 13.19
CA MET A 268 -16.82 -5.39 13.06
C MET A 268 -17.21 -6.36 11.95
N TRP A 269 -16.53 -6.29 10.79
CA TRP A 269 -16.73 -7.25 9.71
C TRP A 269 -16.41 -8.68 10.15
N ALA A 270 -15.26 -8.88 10.80
CA ALA A 270 -14.81 -10.19 11.28
C ALA A 270 -15.81 -10.76 12.29
N TYR A 271 -16.33 -9.93 13.19
CA TYR A 271 -17.37 -10.31 14.14
C TYR A 271 -18.65 -10.80 13.44
N GLU A 272 -19.13 -10.08 12.42
CA GLU A 272 -20.35 -10.43 11.69
C GLU A 272 -20.19 -11.63 10.75
N SER A 273 -19.05 -11.76 10.07
CA SER A 273 -18.89 -12.66 8.92
C SER A 273 -18.08 -13.91 9.23
N LEU A 274 -17.16 -13.86 10.21
CA LEU A 274 -16.22 -14.95 10.49
C LEU A 274 -16.58 -15.72 11.78
N SER A 275 -17.52 -15.22 12.58
CA SER A 275 -18.09 -15.93 13.74
C SER A 275 -17.05 -16.45 14.74
N PHE A 276 -15.86 -15.84 14.81
CA PHE A 276 -14.68 -16.36 15.50
C PHE A 276 -14.83 -16.56 17.04
N GLY A 277 -16.01 -16.53 17.62
CA GLY A 277 -16.22 -16.67 19.08
C GLY A 277 -16.13 -15.34 19.81
N GLY A 278 -16.14 -14.22 19.09
CA GLY A 278 -16.23 -12.86 19.63
C GLY A 278 -15.41 -11.85 18.82
N TYR A 279 -15.50 -10.58 19.22
CA TYR A 279 -14.77 -9.45 18.63
C TYR A 279 -13.23 -9.62 18.67
N TRP A 280 -12.72 -10.52 19.53
CA TRP A 280 -11.28 -10.72 19.81
C TRP A 280 -10.75 -12.10 19.47
N ALA A 281 -11.35 -12.81 18.53
CA ALA A 281 -10.72 -14.02 18.04
C ALA A 281 -9.92 -13.67 16.79
N TRP A 282 -8.69 -13.26 17.09
CA TRP A 282 -7.82 -12.46 16.25
C TRP A 282 -7.25 -13.23 15.07
N ASP A 283 -7.43 -12.66 13.90
CA ASP A 283 -6.76 -13.06 12.66
C ASP A 283 -5.33 -12.44 12.61
N PRO A 284 -4.29 -13.20 12.19
CA PRO A 284 -2.92 -12.71 12.10
C PRO A 284 -2.73 -11.45 11.23
N VAL A 285 -3.58 -11.23 10.21
CA VAL A 285 -3.53 -10.03 9.37
C VAL A 285 -4.04 -8.81 10.12
N GLU A 286 -5.09 -8.97 10.92
CA GLU A 286 -5.59 -7.90 11.78
C GLU A 286 -4.57 -7.51 12.85
N ASN A 287 -3.91 -8.50 13.47
CA ASN A 287 -2.79 -8.28 14.41
C ASN A 287 -1.67 -7.49 13.74
N ALA A 288 -1.28 -7.88 12.53
CA ALA A 288 -0.25 -7.18 11.77
C ALA A 288 -0.67 -5.73 11.48
N SER A 289 -1.95 -5.44 11.21
CA SER A 289 -2.45 -4.09 10.97
C SER A 289 -2.52 -3.21 12.24
N LEU A 290 -2.66 -3.80 13.42
CA LEU A 290 -2.71 -3.08 14.70
C LEU A 290 -1.36 -2.49 15.12
N VAL A 291 -0.27 -3.23 14.90
CA VAL A 291 1.10 -2.83 15.26
C VAL A 291 1.51 -1.45 14.72
N PRO A 292 1.30 -1.12 13.43
CA PRO A 292 1.59 0.23 12.93
C PRO A 292 0.69 1.30 13.57
N TRP A 293 -0.57 0.99 13.90
CA TRP A 293 -1.42 1.92 14.64
C TRP A 293 -0.87 2.22 16.04
N MET A 294 -0.47 1.19 16.78
CA MET A 294 0.13 1.33 18.12
C MET A 294 1.41 2.17 18.11
N THR A 295 2.32 1.90 17.16
CA THR A 295 3.53 2.71 16.99
C THR A 295 3.20 4.14 16.53
N GLY A 296 2.15 4.33 15.75
CA GLY A 296 1.66 5.65 15.35
C GLY A 296 1.13 6.45 16.54
N VAL A 297 0.37 5.81 17.44
CA VAL A 297 -0.10 6.40 18.70
C VAL A 297 1.09 6.81 19.57
N ALA A 298 2.12 5.95 19.72
CA ALA A 298 3.34 6.29 20.44
C ALA A 298 4.10 7.47 19.79
N GLY A 299 4.17 7.50 18.45
CA GLY A 299 4.73 8.61 17.68
C GLY A 299 3.99 9.92 17.89
N LEU A 300 2.65 9.89 17.93
CA LEU A 300 1.82 11.06 18.20
C LEU A 300 2.05 11.61 19.62
N HIS A 301 2.10 10.74 20.64
CA HIS A 301 2.33 11.17 22.03
C HIS A 301 3.74 11.76 22.20
N THR A 302 4.76 11.13 21.64
CA THR A 302 6.13 11.70 21.68
C THR A 302 6.25 13.02 20.91
N LEU A 303 5.52 13.18 19.81
CA LEU A 303 5.45 14.45 19.08
C LEU A 303 4.80 15.55 19.94
N LEU A 304 3.75 15.23 20.70
CA LEU A 304 3.11 16.18 21.61
C LEU A 304 4.04 16.58 22.76
N ILE A 305 4.80 15.63 23.33
CA ILE A 305 5.85 15.90 24.31
C ILE A 305 6.88 16.87 23.71
N PHE A 306 7.39 16.59 22.50
CA PHE A 306 8.33 17.48 21.84
C PHE A 306 7.79 18.90 21.65
N LYS A 307 6.51 19.04 21.30
CA LYS A 307 5.88 20.36 21.17
C LYS A 307 5.70 21.08 22.51
N ALA A 308 5.53 20.35 23.61
CA ALA A 308 5.33 20.92 24.94
C ALA A 308 6.65 21.32 25.61
N THR A 309 7.63 20.42 25.62
CA THR A 309 8.86 20.55 26.43
C THR A 309 10.14 20.52 25.61
N GLY A 310 10.07 20.15 24.32
CA GLY A 310 11.25 19.95 23.47
C GLY A 310 11.94 18.59 23.62
N HIS A 311 11.44 17.71 24.49
CA HIS A 311 11.96 16.35 24.68
C HIS A 311 11.45 15.37 23.62
N SER A 312 11.94 14.12 23.63
CA SER A 312 11.39 13.00 22.84
C SER A 312 11.48 13.09 21.31
N LEU A 313 12.15 14.10 20.73
CA LEU A 313 12.28 14.23 19.27
C LEU A 313 12.86 12.98 18.58
N ARG A 314 13.88 12.36 19.18
CA ARG A 314 14.49 11.11 18.67
C ARG A 314 13.48 9.96 18.64
N ALA A 315 12.65 9.85 19.67
CA ALA A 315 11.61 8.84 19.74
C ALA A 315 10.51 9.11 18.70
N THR A 316 10.14 10.38 18.48
CA THR A 316 9.20 10.76 17.42
C THR A 316 9.68 10.37 16.03
N PHE A 317 10.96 10.62 15.71
CA PHE A 317 11.55 10.14 14.47
C PHE A 317 11.47 8.62 14.35
N LEU A 318 11.89 7.89 15.39
CA LEU A 318 11.87 6.43 15.40
C LEU A 318 10.46 5.89 15.19
N PHE A 319 9.47 6.39 15.92
CA PHE A 319 8.11 5.87 15.84
C PHE A 319 7.46 6.11 14.48
N PHE A 320 7.57 7.30 13.88
CA PHE A 320 7.03 7.50 12.54
C PHE A 320 7.76 6.69 11.46
N ILE A 321 9.06 6.43 11.65
CA ILE A 321 9.79 5.48 10.79
C ILE A 321 9.19 4.09 10.95
N LEU A 322 9.14 3.57 12.18
CA LEU A 322 8.64 2.23 12.48
C LEU A 322 7.18 2.03 12.05
N THR A 323 6.31 3.03 12.22
CA THR A 323 4.91 2.95 11.80
C THR A 323 4.78 2.59 10.32
N TYR A 324 5.47 3.31 9.43
CA TYR A 324 5.39 3.02 8.00
C TYR A 324 6.10 1.70 7.65
N LEU A 325 7.24 1.40 8.29
CA LEU A 325 7.92 0.11 8.08
C LEU A 325 7.04 -1.07 8.50
N PHE A 326 6.28 -0.95 9.58
CA PHE A 326 5.32 -1.98 9.99
C PHE A 326 4.15 -2.08 9.03
N ILE A 327 3.67 -1.00 8.39
CA ILE A 327 2.68 -1.11 7.28
C ILE A 327 3.24 -1.95 6.12
N LEU A 328 4.50 -1.71 5.72
CA LEU A 328 5.15 -2.50 4.67
C LEU A 328 5.36 -3.96 5.11
N TYR A 329 5.71 -4.19 6.37
CA TYR A 329 5.88 -5.53 6.91
C TYR A 329 4.55 -6.30 6.97
N SER A 330 3.47 -5.66 7.40
CA SER A 330 2.12 -6.24 7.39
C SER A 330 1.65 -6.54 5.97
N THR A 331 2.01 -5.70 4.99
CA THR A 331 1.80 -5.98 3.56
C THR A 331 2.57 -7.23 3.10
N PHE A 332 3.82 -7.40 3.54
CA PHE A 332 4.59 -8.60 3.24
C PHE A 332 3.94 -9.85 3.86
N LEU A 333 3.56 -9.80 5.14
CA LEU A 333 2.90 -10.93 5.82
C LEU A 333 1.60 -11.34 5.14
N THR A 334 0.75 -10.36 4.81
CA THR A 334 -0.55 -10.58 4.18
C THR A 334 -0.45 -11.13 2.76
N ARG A 335 0.54 -10.69 1.97
CA ARG A 335 0.57 -10.93 0.51
C ARG A 335 1.57 -11.95 0.03
N SER A 336 2.49 -12.38 0.90
CA SER A 336 3.50 -13.37 0.54
C SER A 336 3.01 -14.83 0.58
N GLY A 337 1.77 -15.05 1.01
CA GLY A 337 1.24 -16.38 1.29
C GLY A 337 1.88 -17.07 2.50
N ILE A 338 2.74 -16.39 3.27
CA ILE A 338 3.42 -16.98 4.43
C ILE A 338 2.46 -17.28 5.59
N LEU A 339 1.37 -16.51 5.67
CA LEU A 339 0.27 -16.74 6.60
C LEU A 339 -0.72 -17.79 6.07
N GLY A 340 -0.57 -18.28 4.82
CA GLY A 340 -1.28 -19.40 4.20
C GLY A 340 -2.64 -19.74 4.80
N GLU A 341 -2.68 -20.78 5.65
CA GLU A 341 -3.91 -21.30 6.29
C GLU A 341 -4.23 -20.69 7.66
N THR A 342 -3.35 -19.83 8.19
CA THR A 342 -3.56 -19.21 9.50
C THR A 342 -4.39 -17.92 9.43
N SER A 343 -4.70 -17.40 8.24
CA SER A 343 -5.52 -16.21 8.05
C SER A 343 -6.42 -16.30 6.81
N VAL A 344 -7.67 -15.84 6.94
CA VAL A 344 -8.61 -15.73 5.82
C VAL A 344 -8.32 -14.54 4.90
N HIS A 345 -7.51 -13.59 5.38
CA HIS A 345 -7.07 -12.41 4.63
C HIS A 345 -5.74 -12.63 3.92
N ALA A 346 -5.08 -13.77 4.15
CA ALA A 346 -3.83 -14.07 3.49
C ALA A 346 -4.08 -14.27 1.99
N PHE A 347 -3.34 -13.52 1.18
CA PHE A 347 -3.38 -13.72 -0.26
C PHE A 347 -2.50 -14.91 -0.66
N THR A 348 -2.88 -15.57 -1.74
CA THR A 348 -2.04 -16.59 -2.39
C THR A 348 -0.78 -15.96 -2.99
N ASP A 349 0.33 -16.70 -2.96
CA ASP A 349 1.59 -16.25 -3.56
C ASP A 349 1.45 -16.13 -5.09
N LEU A 350 1.68 -14.92 -5.62
CA LEU A 350 1.63 -14.64 -7.06
C LEU A 350 3.02 -14.70 -7.74
N GLY A 351 4.02 -15.25 -7.05
CA GLY A 351 5.43 -15.26 -7.46
C GLY A 351 6.15 -13.94 -7.16
N MET A 352 5.58 -13.11 -6.28
CA MET A 352 6.02 -11.73 -6.02
C MET A 352 6.71 -11.55 -4.66
N ASN A 353 6.98 -12.63 -3.92
CA ASN A 353 7.62 -12.56 -2.60
C ASN A 353 8.94 -11.78 -2.60
N TRP A 354 9.76 -11.96 -3.64
CA TRP A 354 11.02 -11.24 -3.80
C TRP A 354 10.78 -9.72 -3.92
N GLN A 355 9.72 -9.31 -4.63
CA GLN A 355 9.37 -7.91 -4.86
C GLN A 355 8.76 -7.29 -3.60
N LEU A 356 7.91 -8.03 -2.87
CA LEU A 356 7.37 -7.60 -1.58
C LEU A 356 8.48 -7.40 -0.54
N LEU A 357 9.42 -8.35 -0.46
CA LEU A 357 10.59 -8.22 0.42
C LEU A 357 11.47 -7.04 -0.01
N SER A 358 11.70 -6.88 -1.32
CA SER A 358 12.45 -5.73 -1.85
C SER A 358 11.76 -4.42 -1.49
N PHE A 359 10.42 -4.34 -1.61
CA PHE A 359 9.64 -3.17 -1.24
C PHE A 359 9.80 -2.83 0.24
N LEU A 360 9.82 -3.82 1.14
CA LEU A 360 10.13 -3.58 2.54
C LEU A 360 11.58 -3.06 2.74
N LEU A 361 12.57 -3.73 2.12
CA LEU A 361 13.99 -3.44 2.36
C LEU A 361 14.44 -2.08 1.78
N ILE A 362 13.93 -1.67 0.61
CA ILE A 362 14.28 -0.39 -0.01
C ILE A 362 13.79 0.81 0.81
N PHE A 363 12.79 0.66 1.67
CA PHE A 363 12.39 1.70 2.63
C PHE A 363 13.07 1.51 3.98
N THR A 364 13.21 0.27 4.46
CA THR A 364 13.80 -0.03 5.77
C THR A 364 15.27 0.38 5.85
N LEU A 365 16.10 -0.09 4.91
CA LEU A 365 17.56 0.10 5.01
C LEU A 365 17.95 1.59 4.93
N PRO A 366 17.45 2.39 3.96
CA PRO A 366 17.79 3.81 3.91
C PRO A 366 17.23 4.60 5.10
N ALA A 367 16.01 4.29 5.56
CA ALA A 367 15.40 4.99 6.69
C ALA A 367 16.22 4.80 7.97
N LEU A 368 16.59 3.55 8.28
CA LEU A 368 17.41 3.25 9.45
C LEU A 368 18.82 3.81 9.31
N PHE A 369 19.43 3.73 8.13
CA PHE A 369 20.74 4.34 7.86
C PHE A 369 20.74 5.84 8.14
N TRP A 370 19.77 6.59 7.61
CA TRP A 370 19.68 8.03 7.82
C TRP A 370 19.38 8.40 9.28
N PHE A 371 18.55 7.61 9.96
CA PHE A 371 18.25 7.79 11.37
C PHE A 371 19.50 7.59 12.24
N ILE A 372 20.21 6.46 12.08
CA ILE A 372 21.42 6.14 12.83
C ILE A 372 22.53 7.17 12.57
N LYS A 373 22.77 7.51 11.29
CA LYS A 373 23.78 8.50 10.90
C LYS A 373 23.51 9.88 11.50
N SER A 374 22.24 10.27 11.59
CA SER A 374 21.83 11.58 12.10
C SER A 374 21.57 11.59 13.61
N TYR A 375 21.61 10.43 14.28
CA TYR A 375 21.16 10.27 15.66
C TYR A 375 21.78 11.28 16.63
N ASN A 376 23.10 11.48 16.52
CA ASN A 376 23.85 12.43 17.35
C ASN A 376 23.63 13.90 16.97
N GLN A 377 23.11 14.18 15.76
CA GLN A 377 22.81 15.52 15.26
C GLN A 377 21.39 15.97 15.61
N ILE A 378 20.49 15.02 15.91
CA ILE A 378 19.12 15.34 16.36
C ILE A 378 19.20 16.05 17.72
N PRO A 379 18.66 17.29 17.84
CA PRO A 379 18.68 18.05 19.08
C PRO A 379 18.02 17.28 20.23
N THR A 380 18.67 17.26 21.38
CA THR A 380 18.14 16.64 22.60
C THR A 380 18.41 17.53 23.79
N ILE A 381 17.42 17.67 24.67
CA ILE A 381 17.61 18.26 25.99
C ILE A 381 18.24 17.18 26.88
N LYS A 382 19.28 17.52 27.63
CA LYS A 382 20.04 16.57 28.45
C LYS A 382 19.41 16.28 29.81
N LYS A 383 18.57 17.19 30.31
CA LYS A 383 17.82 16.98 31.56
C LYS A 383 16.76 15.90 31.31
N GLU A 384 16.46 15.07 32.29
CA GLU A 384 15.29 14.19 32.22
C GLU A 384 14.02 14.97 32.59
N GLU A 385 12.87 14.49 32.12
CA GLU A 385 11.60 15.03 32.56
C GLU A 385 11.31 14.60 34.01
N GLU A 386 10.72 15.50 34.79
CA GLU A 386 10.35 15.20 36.18
C GLU A 386 9.30 14.07 36.18
N THR A 387 9.42 13.10 37.09
CA THR A 387 8.52 11.94 37.16
C THR A 387 7.08 12.29 37.52
N SER A 388 6.86 13.49 38.07
CA SER A 388 5.53 14.05 38.34
C SER A 388 4.91 14.75 37.14
N SER A 389 5.66 14.94 36.05
CA SER A 389 5.15 15.62 34.85
C SER A 389 4.23 14.72 34.04
N ARG A 390 3.30 15.36 33.31
CA ARG A 390 2.41 14.66 32.38
C ARG A 390 3.21 14.05 31.23
N GLU A 391 4.21 14.77 30.74
CA GLU A 391 5.02 14.41 29.59
C GLU A 391 5.84 13.14 29.87
N PHE A 392 6.38 12.99 31.09
CA PHE A 392 7.06 11.77 31.52
C PHE A 392 6.12 10.55 31.42
N TRP A 393 4.90 10.65 31.96
CA TRP A 393 3.93 9.54 31.89
C TRP A 393 3.39 9.28 30.49
N MET A 394 3.29 10.32 29.64
CA MET A 394 2.99 10.14 28.21
C MET A 394 4.12 9.37 27.50
N PHE A 395 5.39 9.61 27.86
CA PHE A 395 6.52 8.86 27.32
C PHE A 395 6.50 7.40 27.78
N ILE A 396 6.30 7.15 29.08
CA ILE A 396 6.17 5.78 29.63
C ILE A 396 5.00 5.04 28.96
N GLY A 397 3.84 5.67 28.80
CA GLY A 397 2.71 5.07 28.09
C GLY A 397 3.05 4.73 26.63
N SER A 398 3.78 5.62 25.94
CA SER A 398 4.26 5.37 24.58
C SER A 398 5.20 4.15 24.51
N LEU A 399 6.07 3.98 25.52
CA LEU A 399 6.96 2.83 25.61
C LEU A 399 6.20 1.52 25.87
N VAL A 400 5.21 1.54 26.76
CA VAL A 400 4.36 0.37 27.02
C VAL A 400 3.64 -0.06 25.73
N ILE A 401 3.00 0.88 25.04
CA ILE A 401 2.33 0.61 23.75
C ILE A 401 3.31 0.04 22.73
N PHE A 402 4.52 0.62 22.63
CA PHE A 402 5.54 0.12 21.72
C PHE A 402 5.99 -1.30 22.04
N LEU A 403 6.27 -1.61 23.32
CA LEU A 403 6.68 -2.95 23.74
C LEU A 403 5.57 -3.97 23.50
N SER A 404 4.30 -3.62 23.75
CA SER A 404 3.16 -4.46 23.39
C SER A 404 3.10 -4.72 21.88
N ALA A 405 3.35 -3.70 21.05
CA ALA A 405 3.39 -3.86 19.60
C ALA A 405 4.51 -4.82 19.14
N LEU A 406 5.68 -4.79 19.80
CA LEU A 406 6.78 -5.74 19.54
C LEU A 406 6.41 -7.18 19.91
N VAL A 407 5.71 -7.39 21.02
CA VAL A 407 5.24 -8.73 21.41
C VAL A 407 4.25 -9.26 20.38
N ILE A 408 3.26 -8.44 19.98
CA ILE A 408 2.24 -8.82 19.00
C ILE A 408 2.93 -9.20 17.68
N ILE A 409 3.76 -8.30 17.11
CA ILE A 409 4.37 -8.59 15.82
C ILE A 409 5.32 -9.77 15.88
N GLY A 410 6.05 -9.96 16.99
CA GLY A 410 6.92 -11.13 17.19
C GLY A 410 6.14 -12.44 17.11
N GLN A 411 4.99 -12.52 17.79
CA GLN A 411 4.12 -13.70 17.76
C GLN A 411 3.45 -13.90 16.40
N THR A 412 2.96 -12.83 15.77
CA THR A 412 2.38 -12.88 14.42
C THR A 412 3.40 -13.35 13.37
N SER A 413 4.69 -13.15 13.63
CA SER A 413 5.78 -13.51 12.71
C SER A 413 6.27 -14.97 12.85
N LEU A 414 5.74 -15.78 13.78
CA LEU A 414 6.15 -17.17 13.96
C LEU A 414 6.13 -18.01 12.66
N PRO A 415 5.12 -17.91 11.78
CA PRO A 415 5.13 -18.63 10.50
C PRO A 415 6.32 -18.24 9.59
N VAL A 416 6.81 -17.00 9.70
CA VAL A 416 7.99 -16.54 8.96
C VAL A 416 9.25 -17.21 9.48
N PHE A 417 9.40 -17.27 10.81
CA PHE A 417 10.55 -17.93 11.44
C PHE A 417 10.59 -19.43 11.09
N ASN A 418 9.44 -20.12 11.18
CA ASN A 418 9.33 -21.54 10.83
C ASN A 418 9.61 -21.86 9.35
N LYS A 419 9.55 -20.86 8.46
CA LYS A 419 9.88 -21.04 7.04
C LYS A 419 11.37 -20.80 6.76
N LEU A 420 12.04 -20.02 7.60
CA LEU A 420 13.46 -19.66 7.47
C LEU A 420 14.39 -20.61 8.22
N PHE A 421 13.91 -21.21 9.30
CA PHE A 421 14.61 -22.15 10.18
C PHE A 421 13.79 -23.43 10.29
#